data_AF-X1AS24-F1
#
_entry.id   AF-X1AS24-F1
#
_cell.length_a   1.000
_cell.length_b   1.000
_cell.length_c   1.000
_cell.angle_alpha   90.00
_cell.angle_beta   90.00
_cell.angle_gamma   90.00
#
_symmetry.space_group_name_H-M   'P 1'
#
loop_
_entity.id
_entity.type
_entity.pdbx_description
1 polymer ?
#
loop_
_entity_poly.entity_id
_entity_poly.type
_entity_poly.pdbx_seq_one_letter_code
_entity_poly.pdbx_strand_id
1 'polypeptide(L)'
;MVMAKGTIDLILRDRLQFTLDAGGNQTTVYGRFDLSEYVSTLERKGLAIKEVQFMLRNPSNAAFPNTGQWDLLGDKGPNASQENVATAAMKIYATTRAYEAAKDVGIASPDVLCIEQWQTYLGPGQGAVAPGVAGSVYMNIQHNKYGTPDL
;
A
#
# COMPACT_ATOMS: atom_id res chain seq x y z
N MET A 1 18.73 6.72 -4.71
CA MET A 1 18.85 7.03 -3.27
C MET A 1 19.22 5.75 -2.54
N VAL A 2 20.46 5.62 -2.11
CA VAL A 2 20.89 4.51 -1.23
C VAL A 2 20.51 4.90 0.19
N MET A 3 19.81 4.00 0.90
CA MET A 3 19.59 4.14 2.34
C MET A 3 20.94 4.32 3.03
N ALA A 4 21.14 5.43 3.75
CA ALA A 4 22.34 5.66 4.53
C ALA A 4 22.35 4.70 5.73
N LYS A 5 23.01 3.56 5.57
CA LYS A 5 23.18 2.52 6.59
C LYS A 5 24.39 2.86 7.46
N GLY A 6 24.17 3.16 8.73
CA GLY A 6 25.25 3.25 9.72
C GLY A 6 25.86 1.87 10.01
N THR A 7 27.06 1.83 10.57
CA THR A 7 27.76 0.55 10.88
C THR A 7 26.95 -0.36 11.82
N ILE A 8 26.03 0.21 12.60
CA ILE A 8 25.15 -0.50 13.54
C ILE A 8 23.74 -0.74 13.00
N ASP A 9 23.39 -0.19 11.84
CA ASP A 9 22.04 -0.35 11.28
C ASP A 9 21.89 -1.74 10.69
N LEU A 10 20.74 -2.38 10.91
CA LEU A 10 20.39 -3.66 10.30
C LEU A 10 19.26 -3.47 9.29
N ILE A 11 19.40 -4.08 8.11
CA ILE A 11 18.35 -4.08 7.09
C ILE A 11 17.63 -5.42 7.16
N LEU A 12 16.42 -5.39 7.69
CA LEU A 12 15.51 -6.53 7.69
C LEU A 12 14.60 -6.45 6.46
N ARG A 13 14.26 -7.61 5.90
CA ARG A 13 13.38 -7.74 4.73
C ARG A 13 12.45 -8.93 4.93
N ASP A 14 11.19 -8.74 4.60
CA ASP A 14 10.20 -9.82 4.56
C ASP A 14 9.28 -9.63 3.36
N ARG A 15 8.48 -10.65 3.06
CA ARG A 15 7.49 -10.65 1.98
C ARG A 15 6.11 -11.00 2.55
N LEU A 16 5.17 -10.08 2.35
CA LEU A 16 3.76 -10.37 2.47
C LEU A 16 3.16 -10.64 1.09
N GLN A 17 2.39 -11.72 0.98
CA GLN A 17 1.61 -12.04 -0.22
C GLN A 17 0.12 -11.99 0.12
N PHE A 18 -0.67 -11.45 -0.81
CA PHE A 18 -2.12 -11.43 -0.75
C PHE A 18 -2.69 -11.71 -2.14
N THR A 19 -3.95 -12.13 -2.19
CA THR A 19 -4.72 -12.33 -3.41
C THR A 19 -6.00 -11.53 -3.30
N LEU A 20 -6.43 -10.88 -4.37
CA LEU A 20 -7.74 -10.23 -4.39
C LEU A 20 -8.80 -11.26 -4.75
N ASP A 21 -10.01 -11.10 -4.21
CA ASP A 21 -11.16 -11.90 -4.60
C ASP A 21 -11.71 -11.49 -5.98
N ALA A 22 -12.77 -12.16 -6.43
CA ALA A 22 -13.40 -11.87 -7.73
C ALA A 22 -13.95 -10.44 -7.84
N GLY A 23 -14.22 -9.78 -6.72
CA GLY A 23 -14.63 -8.38 -6.66
C GLY A 23 -13.47 -7.40 -6.53
N GLY A 24 -12.22 -7.87 -6.58
CA GLY A 24 -11.03 -7.04 -6.40
C GLY A 24 -10.76 -6.63 -4.95
N ASN A 25 -11.43 -7.26 -3.98
CA ASN A 25 -11.31 -6.92 -2.57
C ASN A 25 -10.41 -7.90 -1.81
N GLN A 26 -9.90 -7.44 -0.68
CA GLN A 26 -9.17 -8.29 0.25
C GLN A 26 -9.37 -7.80 1.68
N THR A 27 -9.67 -8.72 2.60
CA THR A 27 -9.72 -8.42 4.04
C THR A 27 -8.31 -8.15 4.57
N THR A 28 -8.22 -7.60 5.79
CA THR A 28 -6.92 -7.24 6.37
C THR A 28 -6.04 -8.49 6.52
N VAL A 29 -4.87 -8.46 5.87
CA VAL A 29 -3.86 -9.53 5.93
C VAL A 29 -2.71 -9.09 6.81
N TYR A 30 -2.22 -10.00 7.65
CA TYR A 30 -1.13 -9.73 8.57
C TYR A 30 0.14 -10.46 8.14
N GLY A 31 1.22 -9.70 8.00
CA GLY A 31 2.58 -10.22 8.11
C GLY A 31 3.07 -10.09 9.56
N ARG A 32 4.12 -10.83 9.92
CA ARG A 32 4.79 -10.67 11.21
C ARG A 32 6.29 -10.65 11.00
N PHE A 33 6.93 -9.61 11.50
CA PHE A 33 8.38 -9.60 11.68
C PHE A 33 8.68 -10.07 13.10
N ASP A 34 9.44 -11.16 13.22
CA ASP A 34 9.98 -11.57 14.50
C ASP A 34 11.22 -10.73 14.82
N LEU A 35 11.16 -10.02 15.95
CA LEU A 35 12.23 -9.17 16.45
C LEU A 35 12.84 -9.69 17.75
N SER A 36 12.44 -10.90 18.19
CA SER A 36 12.86 -11.47 19.48
C SER A 36 14.37 -11.60 19.63
N GLU A 37 15.09 -11.87 18.54
CA GLU A 37 16.56 -11.96 18.52
C GLU A 37 17.26 -10.60 18.69
N TYR A 38 16.55 -9.49 18.44
CA TYR A 38 17.10 -8.14 18.47
C TYR A 38 16.71 -7.36 19.73
N VAL A 39 16.03 -8.02 20.67
CA VAL A 39 15.64 -7.45 21.96
C VAL A 39 16.12 -8.36 23.08
N SER A 40 16.74 -7.77 24.11
CA SER A 40 17.18 -8.50 25.30
C SER A 40 16.80 -7.73 26.54
N THR A 41 15.90 -8.30 27.33
CA THR A 41 15.48 -7.73 28.62
C THR A 41 16.59 -7.84 29.67
N LEU A 42 17.41 -8.90 29.61
CA LEU A 42 18.55 -9.12 30.50
C LEU A 42 19.65 -8.08 30.26
N GLU A 43 19.97 -7.82 28.99
CA GLU A 43 21.03 -6.87 28.61
C GLU A 43 20.53 -5.43 28.45
N ARG A 44 19.22 -5.19 28.63
CA ARG A 44 18.56 -3.89 28.39
C ARG A 44 18.85 -3.32 27.00
N LYS A 45 18.89 -4.20 26.00
CA LYS A 45 19.11 -3.83 24.59
C LYS A 45 17.81 -3.98 23.82
N GLY A 46 17.57 -3.03 22.92
CA GLY A 46 16.46 -3.08 21.99
C GLY A 46 16.85 -2.45 20.66
N LEU A 47 16.08 -2.78 19.63
CA LEU A 47 16.17 -2.19 18.31
C LEU A 47 15.23 -0.97 18.23
N ALA A 48 15.71 0.13 17.67
CA ALA A 48 14.86 1.23 17.23
C ALA A 48 14.58 1.09 15.73
N ILE A 49 13.32 1.27 15.32
CA ILE A 49 12.93 1.24 13.91
C ILE A 49 13.18 2.62 13.31
N LYS A 50 14.29 2.76 12.59
CA LYS A 50 14.66 4.00 11.90
C LYS A 50 13.74 4.31 10.73
N GLU A 51 13.41 3.31 9.93
CA GLU A 51 12.65 3.49 8.68
C GLU A 51 11.94 2.20 8.29
N VAL A 52 10.75 2.35 7.70
CA VAL A 52 10.03 1.26 7.03
C VAL A 52 9.76 1.65 5.58
N GLN A 53 10.07 0.72 4.68
CA GLN A 53 9.91 0.88 3.24
C GLN A 53 9.07 -0.27 2.68
N PHE A 54 8.08 0.08 1.87
CA PHE A 54 7.25 -0.88 1.16
C PHE A 54 7.63 -0.92 -0.31
N MET A 55 7.60 -2.12 -0.89
CA MET A 55 7.74 -2.30 -2.33
C MET A 55 6.61 -3.20 -2.79
N LEU A 56 5.58 -2.58 -3.36
CA LEU A 56 4.46 -3.31 -3.93
C LEU A 56 4.84 -3.86 -5.31
N ARG A 57 4.59 -5.15 -5.52
CA ARG A 57 4.94 -5.85 -6.76
C ARG A 57 3.84 -6.82 -7.14
N ASN A 58 3.68 -7.00 -8.44
CA ASN A 58 2.94 -8.10 -9.03
C ASN A 58 3.85 -8.79 -10.07
N PRO A 59 4.60 -9.85 -9.67
CA PRO A 59 5.50 -10.57 -10.57
C PRO A 59 4.80 -11.19 -11.79
N SER A 60 3.48 -11.42 -11.71
CA SER A 60 2.67 -11.98 -12.78
C SER A 60 1.89 -10.91 -13.55
N ASN A 61 2.27 -9.64 -13.44
CA ASN A 61 1.58 -8.55 -14.12
C ASN A 61 1.79 -8.61 -15.64
N ALA A 62 0.73 -8.94 -16.38
CA ALA A 62 0.76 -8.99 -17.83
C ALA A 62 1.02 -7.63 -18.51
N ALA A 63 0.68 -6.52 -17.86
CA ALA A 63 0.93 -5.18 -18.39
C ALA A 63 2.38 -4.71 -18.19
N PHE A 64 3.06 -5.25 -17.17
CA PHE A 64 4.44 -4.91 -16.83
C PHE A 64 5.31 -6.18 -16.68
N PRO A 65 5.42 -7.00 -17.74
CA PRO A 65 5.99 -8.36 -17.64
C PRO A 65 7.48 -8.38 -17.26
N ASN A 66 8.23 -7.32 -17.59
CA ASN A 66 9.67 -7.25 -17.32
C ASN A 66 10.00 -6.64 -15.95
N THR A 67 9.15 -5.76 -15.42
CA THR A 67 9.41 -5.05 -14.15
C THR A 67 8.66 -5.66 -12.97
N GLY A 68 7.57 -6.41 -13.23
CA GLY A 68 6.72 -6.98 -12.18
C GLY A 68 6.11 -5.92 -11.26
N GLN A 69 5.96 -4.69 -11.76
CA GLN A 69 5.44 -3.58 -10.98
C GLN A 69 3.95 -3.78 -10.71
N TRP A 70 3.50 -3.36 -9.53
CA TRP A 70 2.07 -3.32 -9.24
C TRP A 70 1.37 -2.27 -10.09
N ASP A 71 0.19 -2.62 -10.58
CA ASP A 71 -0.62 -1.69 -11.33
C ASP A 71 -1.36 -0.74 -10.39
N LEU A 72 -0.99 0.54 -10.41
CA LEU A 72 -1.62 1.55 -9.57
C LEU A 72 -3.06 1.87 -10.03
N LEU A 73 -3.45 1.40 -11.21
CA LEU A 73 -4.79 1.60 -11.75
C LEU A 73 -5.76 0.57 -11.20
N GLY A 74 -6.86 1.04 -10.63
CA GLY A 74 -7.97 0.18 -10.20
C GLY A 74 -8.73 -0.44 -11.38
N ASP A 75 -8.83 0.29 -12.49
CA ASP A 75 -9.39 -0.18 -13.75
C ASP A 75 -8.72 0.59 -14.91
N LYS A 76 -8.57 -0.08 -16.06
CA LYS A 76 -8.08 0.50 -17.33
C LYS A 76 -9.19 0.77 -18.32
N GLY A 77 -10.39 0.26 -18.03
CA GLY A 77 -11.59 0.48 -18.82
C GLY A 77 -12.18 1.87 -18.60
N PRO A 78 -13.14 2.27 -19.46
CA PRO A 78 -13.98 3.43 -19.18
C PRO A 78 -14.84 3.16 -17.95
N ASN A 79 -15.14 4.22 -17.20
CA ASN A 79 -15.99 4.11 -16.01
C ASN A 79 -17.38 3.57 -16.40
N ALA A 80 -17.68 2.34 -15.95
CA ALA A 80 -18.93 1.65 -16.29
C ALA A 80 -20.18 2.37 -15.78
N SER A 81 -20.10 3.08 -14.65
CA SER A 81 -21.26 3.80 -14.10
C SER A 81 -21.64 5.01 -14.95
N GLN A 82 -20.70 5.60 -15.69
CA GLN A 82 -20.82 6.85 -16.47
C GLN A 82 -21.30 8.10 -15.70
N GLU A 83 -21.91 7.95 -14.53
CA GLU A 83 -22.49 8.99 -13.68
C GLU A 83 -21.79 9.11 -12.31
N ASN A 84 -21.32 7.98 -11.75
CA ASN A 84 -20.58 7.96 -10.48
C ASN A 84 -19.08 7.81 -10.70
N VAL A 85 -18.28 8.34 -9.79
CA VAL A 85 -16.82 8.13 -9.76
C VAL A 85 -16.53 6.69 -9.34
N ALA A 86 -15.72 5.96 -10.11
CA ALA A 86 -15.20 4.66 -9.69
C ALA A 86 -13.92 4.84 -8.87
N THR A 87 -13.82 4.15 -7.74
CA THR A 87 -12.71 4.31 -6.78
C THR A 87 -12.07 2.98 -6.44
N ALA A 88 -10.74 2.93 -6.43
CA ALA A 88 -9.97 1.83 -5.89
C ALA A 88 -8.94 2.36 -4.89
N ALA A 89 -8.68 1.62 -3.81
CA ALA A 89 -7.73 2.03 -2.79
C ALA A 89 -6.99 0.84 -2.20
N MET A 90 -5.72 1.07 -1.84
CA MET A 90 -4.89 0.15 -1.08
C MET A 90 -4.24 0.90 0.06
N LYS A 91 -4.20 0.25 1.24
CA LYS A 91 -3.55 0.78 2.43
C LYS A 91 -2.64 -0.30 3.02
N ILE A 92 -1.38 0.05 3.19
CA ILE A 92 -0.36 -0.79 3.82
C ILE A 92 0.18 -0.05 5.03
N TYR A 93 0.39 -0.75 6.14
CA TYR A 93 0.86 -0.12 7.37
C TYR A 93 1.72 -1.09 8.17
N ALA A 94 2.66 -0.53 8.92
CA ALA A 94 3.47 -1.27 9.89
C ALA A 94 3.05 -0.84 11.29
N THR A 95 2.83 -1.83 12.16
CA THR A 95 2.37 -1.63 13.53
C THR A 95 3.07 -2.60 14.48
N THR A 96 3.20 -2.22 15.75
CA THR A 96 3.65 -3.14 16.81
C THR A 96 2.48 -3.94 17.42
N ARG A 97 1.24 -3.56 17.09
CA ARG A 97 0.00 -4.25 17.49
C ARG A 97 -0.89 -4.54 16.29
N ALA A 98 -1.44 -5.75 16.22
CA ALA A 98 -2.41 -6.10 15.18
C ALA A 98 -3.75 -5.39 15.39
N TYR A 99 -4.24 -4.74 14.33
CA TYR A 99 -5.57 -4.12 14.25
C TYR A 99 -6.50 -5.00 13.44
N GLU A 100 -7.71 -5.28 13.92
CA GLU A 100 -8.69 -6.14 13.25
C GLU A 100 -9.00 -5.72 11.81
N ALA A 101 -9.11 -4.40 11.58
CA ALA A 101 -9.41 -3.85 10.27
C ALA A 101 -8.52 -2.65 9.91
N ALA A 102 -8.06 -2.62 8.66
CA ALA A 102 -7.24 -1.54 8.11
C ALA A 102 -7.89 -0.15 8.16
N LYS A 103 -9.23 -0.10 8.22
CA LYS A 103 -9.99 1.15 8.33
C LYS A 103 -9.76 1.89 9.67
N ASP A 104 -9.41 1.16 10.73
CA ASP A 104 -9.27 1.71 12.09
C ASP A 104 -7.85 2.23 12.38
N VAL A 105 -6.92 2.09 11.43
CA VAL A 105 -5.50 2.43 11.60
C VAL A 105 -5.22 3.85 11.08
N GLY A 106 -5.04 4.84 11.94
CA GLY A 106 -4.58 6.18 11.57
C GLY A 106 -3.08 6.37 11.86
N ILE A 107 -2.43 7.36 11.25
CA ILE A 107 -1.02 7.65 11.56
C ILE A 107 -0.83 8.10 13.02
N ALA A 108 -1.86 8.69 13.60
CA ALA A 108 -1.89 9.06 15.02
C ALA A 108 -2.45 7.94 15.92
N SER A 109 -2.81 6.77 15.37
CA SER A 109 -3.23 5.65 16.20
C SER A 109 -2.04 5.10 17.00
N PRO A 110 -2.26 4.58 18.22
CA PRO A 110 -1.20 3.95 18.99
C PRO A 110 -0.50 2.86 18.20
N ASP A 111 0.78 2.63 18.50
CA ASP A 111 1.50 1.46 17.98
C ASP A 111 1.66 1.43 16.43
N VAL A 112 1.40 2.54 15.73
CA VAL A 112 1.59 2.68 14.28
C VAL A 112 2.97 3.27 13.99
N LEU A 113 3.75 2.57 13.18
CA LEU A 113 5.07 3.01 12.74
C LEU A 113 4.99 3.78 11.44
N CYS A 114 4.25 3.30 10.45
CA CYS A 114 4.09 4.00 9.18
C CYS A 114 2.84 3.55 8.44
N ILE A 115 2.39 4.37 7.49
CA ILE A 115 1.26 4.08 6.61
C ILE A 115 1.60 4.52 5.19
N GLU A 116 1.29 3.69 4.21
CA GLU A 116 1.35 4.02 2.79
C GLU A 116 0.00 3.72 2.12
N GLN A 117 -0.49 4.67 1.33
CA GLN A 117 -1.81 4.64 0.71
C GLN A 117 -1.70 4.91 -0.78
N TRP A 118 -2.41 4.10 -1.56
CA TRP A 118 -2.64 4.32 -2.98
C TRP A 118 -4.13 4.45 -3.21
N GLN A 119 -4.53 5.45 -3.97
CA GLN A 119 -5.94 5.66 -4.33
C GLN A 119 -6.01 6.06 -5.79
N THR A 120 -7.01 5.51 -6.48
CA THR A 120 -7.28 5.82 -7.88
C THR A 120 -8.74 6.18 -8.02
N TYR A 121 -8.98 7.32 -8.68
CA TYR A 121 -10.30 7.84 -9.00
C TYR A 121 -10.44 7.88 -10.51
N LEU A 122 -11.47 7.23 -11.03
CA LEU A 122 -11.85 7.29 -12.43
C LEU A 122 -13.16 8.05 -12.53
N GLY A 123 -13.12 9.22 -13.18
CA GLY A 123 -14.26 10.11 -13.28
C GLY A 123 -15.43 9.52 -14.07
N PRO A 124 -16.66 9.99 -13.85
CA PRO A 124 -17.78 9.70 -14.74
C PRO A 124 -17.48 10.21 -16.15
N GLY A 125 -18.11 9.64 -17.17
CA GLY A 125 -18.04 10.18 -18.53
C GLY A 125 -19.04 11.33 -18.67
N GLN A 126 -18.59 12.58 -18.85
CA GLN A 126 -19.51 13.69 -19.11
C GLN A 126 -19.66 14.00 -20.61
N GLY A 127 -20.89 13.81 -21.11
CA GLY A 127 -21.50 14.61 -22.19
C GLY A 127 -21.30 14.14 -23.63
N ALA A 128 -22.42 13.94 -24.34
CA ALA A 128 -22.59 13.64 -25.77
C ALA A 128 -21.44 12.86 -26.43
N VAL A 129 -21.12 11.70 -25.86
CA VAL A 129 -20.29 10.74 -26.56
C VAL A 129 -21.14 10.16 -27.70
N ALA A 130 -20.64 10.21 -28.93
CA ALA A 130 -21.31 9.60 -30.07
C ALA A 130 -21.76 8.16 -29.71
N PRO A 131 -22.93 7.68 -30.18
CA PRO A 131 -23.35 6.31 -29.90
C PRO A 131 -22.22 5.32 -30.21
N GLY A 132 -21.67 4.67 -29.18
CA GLY A 132 -20.59 3.69 -29.31
C GLY A 132 -19.21 4.06 -28.75
N VAL A 133 -19.02 5.22 -28.10
CA VAL A 133 -17.74 5.51 -27.40
C VAL A 133 -17.98 5.64 -25.89
N ALA A 134 -17.32 4.79 -25.11
CA ALA A 134 -17.28 4.87 -23.66
C ALA A 134 -15.97 5.55 -23.26
N GLY A 135 -16.03 6.67 -22.53
CA GLY A 135 -14.84 7.41 -22.12
C GLY A 135 -15.02 8.03 -20.75
N SER A 136 -14.16 7.69 -19.80
CA SER A 136 -13.96 8.50 -18.60
C SER A 136 -13.21 9.78 -18.98
N VAL A 137 -13.64 10.95 -18.49
CA VAL A 137 -13.00 12.23 -18.85
C VAL A 137 -11.78 12.56 -17.99
N TYR A 138 -11.56 11.86 -16.87
CA TYR A 138 -10.37 12.04 -16.06
C TYR A 138 -10.02 10.81 -15.22
N MET A 139 -8.73 10.66 -14.96
CA MET A 139 -8.18 9.66 -14.04
C MET A 139 -7.20 10.36 -13.11
N ASN A 140 -7.33 10.11 -11.81
CA ASN A 140 -6.43 10.65 -10.80
C ASN A 140 -5.86 9.50 -9.97
N ILE A 141 -4.54 9.52 -9.77
CA ILE A 141 -3.82 8.57 -8.92
C ILE A 141 -3.16 9.36 -7.82
N GLN A 142 -3.37 8.94 -6.58
CA GLN A 142 -2.78 9.52 -5.40
C GLN A 142 -1.96 8.46 -4.68
N HIS A 143 -0.75 8.85 -4.29
CA HIS A 143 0.15 8.03 -3.50
C HIS A 143 0.66 8.86 -2.33
N ASN A 144 0.30 8.43 -1.12
CA ASN A 144 0.64 9.13 0.11
C ASN A 144 1.44 8.19 1.00
N LYS A 145 2.64 8.61 1.39
CA LYS A 145 3.47 7.92 2.37
C LYS A 145 3.58 8.77 3.63
N TYR A 146 3.11 8.20 4.74
CA TYR A 146 3.31 8.71 6.08
C TYR A 146 4.42 7.87 6.71
N GLY A 147 5.64 8.42 6.68
CA GLY A 147 6.84 7.77 7.19
C GLY A 147 6.80 7.56 8.70
N THR A 148 7.84 6.88 9.21
CA THR A 148 8.08 6.80 10.64
C THR A 148 8.23 8.21 11.20
N PRO A 149 7.41 8.61 12.19
CA PRO A 149 7.70 9.82 12.95
C PRO A 149 9.14 9.71 13.46
N ASP A 150 9.91 10.80 13.42
CA ASP A 150 11.19 10.84 14.15
C ASP A 150 10.86 10.52 15.61
N LEU A 151 11.31 9.34 16.06
CA LEU A 151 11.17 8.85 17.44
C LEU A 151 12.46 9.08 18.19
#